data_AF-A0A9K3KZE4-F1
#
_entry.id   AF-A0A9K3KZE4-F1
#
_cell.length_a   1.000
_cell.length_b   1.000
_cell.length_c   1.000
_cell.angle_alpha   90.00
_cell.angle_beta   90.00
_cell.angle_gamma   90.00
#
_symmetry.space_group_name_H-M   'P 1'
#
loop_
_entity.id
_entity.type
_entity.pdbx_description
1 polymer ?
#
loop_
_entity_poly.entity_id
_entity_poly.type
_entity_poly.pdbx_seq_one_letter_code
_entity_poly.pdbx_strand_id
1 'polypeptide(L)'
;MLRPKGSMIMIPRSYKKYLLSASMVFCLQLYWLVWTSRKLEINFSILKTDLSSKSLILPHTSNEIKTSLATEIIDQPSKIPIFYNLYVNPDNASDITRVRDLVSEQLAILATERYSPIFVQSIGQPMYVPNTMLLGHHPNGTEVLTLHSLWEFCQENYDKTVLYLHSKGSYHPRHENDPLRRFLTFGAVHGTSKQGNKIPDFCDVVSARFSPYPHPHTSGNMWLGRCDYLSKLFNPLEFAAKMEEVPRAPGLKRRFEYYLVGRKRFSAEHWVYSHPSVRPCDTYRGNFSCGYDNLPEQLVEKDFDSIEEAPRFPFKFYRPSDELKPWTGIVHRWEEYKVLYNETPTESWWGWKIEEWRKDFGQKWSMIKTKKNEP
;
A
#
# COMPACT_ATOMS: atom_id res chain seq x y z
N MET A 1 -21.60 13.05 82.71
CA MET A 1 -21.89 14.34 82.05
C MET A 1 -20.58 15.05 81.72
N LEU A 2 -20.04 14.90 80.51
CA LEU A 2 -18.99 15.79 79.97
C LEU A 2 -19.19 15.85 78.45
N ARG A 3 -19.56 17.02 77.93
CA ARG A 3 -19.65 17.30 76.48
C ARG A 3 -18.24 17.47 75.91
N PRO A 4 -17.91 16.92 74.73
CA PRO A 4 -16.68 17.27 74.04
C PRO A 4 -16.82 18.66 73.40
N LYS A 5 -15.84 19.53 73.68
CA LYS A 5 -15.69 20.84 73.05
C LYS A 5 -15.31 20.64 71.58
N GLY A 6 -16.16 21.12 70.67
CA GLY A 6 -15.84 21.19 69.25
C GLY A 6 -14.75 22.24 69.00
N SER A 7 -13.60 21.80 68.50
CA SER A 7 -12.54 22.65 68.01
C SER A 7 -12.90 23.15 66.60
N MET A 8 -13.25 24.43 66.50
CA MET A 8 -13.53 25.11 65.24
C MET A 8 -12.19 25.38 64.52
N ILE A 9 -11.93 24.66 63.42
CA ILE A 9 -10.74 24.86 62.59
C ILE A 9 -10.92 26.17 61.82
N MET A 10 -10.21 27.22 62.23
CA MET A 10 -10.15 28.47 61.48
C MET A 10 -9.24 28.30 60.27
N ILE A 11 -9.84 28.23 59.09
CA ILE A 11 -9.11 28.26 57.81
C ILE A 11 -8.57 29.69 57.60
N PRO A 12 -7.25 29.87 57.40
CA PRO A 12 -6.65 31.18 57.19
C PRO A 12 -7.29 31.93 56.00
N ARG A 13 -7.55 33.23 56.15
CA ARG A 13 -8.17 34.07 55.09
C ARG A 13 -7.39 34.05 53.76
N SER A 14 -6.10 33.72 53.78
CA SER A 14 -5.26 33.54 52.58
C SER A 14 -5.70 32.36 51.71
N TYR A 15 -6.24 31.27 52.29
CA TYR A 15 -6.68 30.09 51.55
C TYR A 15 -7.97 30.31 50.74
N LYS A 16 -8.83 31.26 51.16
CA LYS A 16 -10.05 31.58 50.41
C LYS A 16 -9.76 32.17 49.02
N LYS A 17 -8.65 32.90 48.85
CA LYS A 17 -8.25 33.45 47.55
C LYS A 17 -7.78 32.34 46.59
N TYR A 18 -7.06 31.34 47.08
CA TYR A 18 -6.60 30.22 46.27
C TYR A 18 -7.72 29.25 45.86
N LEU A 19 -8.71 29.04 46.75
CA LEU A 19 -9.89 28.22 46.43
C LEU A 19 -10.75 28.86 45.34
N LEU A 20 -10.93 30.19 45.38
CA LEU A 20 -11.66 30.91 44.34
C LEU A 20 -10.92 30.89 43.00
N SER A 21 -9.58 31.05 42.99
CA SER A 21 -8.82 30.97 41.74
C SER A 21 -8.81 29.56 41.14
N ALA A 22 -8.67 28.51 41.97
CA ALA A 22 -8.70 27.13 41.50
C ALA A 22 -10.05 26.74 40.92
N SER A 23 -11.16 27.16 41.56
CA SER A 23 -12.51 26.94 41.04
C SER A 23 -12.72 27.63 39.70
N MET A 24 -12.21 28.85 39.52
CA MET A 24 -12.38 29.60 38.28
C MET A 24 -11.60 28.97 37.12
N VAL A 25 -10.37 28.50 37.37
CA VAL A 25 -9.55 27.79 36.38
C VAL A 25 -10.23 26.48 35.95
N PHE A 26 -10.79 25.73 36.91
CA PHE A 26 -11.50 24.49 36.62
C PHE A 26 -12.77 24.72 35.79
N CYS A 27 -13.56 25.77 36.10
CA CYS A 27 -14.72 26.15 35.30
C CYS A 27 -14.35 26.57 33.87
N LEU A 28 -13.24 27.30 33.68
CA LEU A 28 -12.77 27.68 32.34
C LEU A 28 -12.30 26.47 31.52
N GLN A 29 -11.63 25.49 32.15
CA GLN A 29 -11.23 24.25 31.49
C GLN A 29 -12.43 23.40 31.07
N LEU A 30 -13.44 23.27 31.94
CA LEU A 30 -14.68 22.58 31.61
C LEU A 30 -15.46 23.28 30.50
N TYR A 31 -15.55 24.62 30.54
CA TYR A 31 -16.19 25.40 29.48
C TYR A 31 -15.47 25.19 28.13
N TRP A 32 -14.14 25.19 28.12
CA TRP A 32 -13.36 24.94 26.91
C TRP A 32 -13.56 23.51 26.37
N LEU A 33 -13.63 22.50 27.24
CA LEU A 33 -13.94 21.12 26.84
C LEU A 33 -15.35 20.97 26.24
N VAL A 34 -16.36 21.61 26.84
CA VAL A 34 -17.74 21.60 26.32
C VAL A 34 -17.85 22.38 25.01
N TRP A 35 -17.13 23.49 24.88
CA TRP A 35 -17.14 24.27 23.65
C TRP A 35 -16.44 23.53 22.49
N THR A 36 -15.30 22.88 22.77
CA THR A 36 -14.58 22.07 21.77
C THR A 36 -15.35 20.82 21.36
N SER A 37 -16.06 20.14 22.29
CA SER A 37 -16.91 19.00 21.94
C SER A 37 -18.11 19.41 21.07
N ARG A 38 -18.78 20.53 21.38
CA ARG A 38 -19.87 21.07 20.53
C ARG A 38 -19.38 21.48 19.14
N LYS A 39 -18.17 22.06 19.05
CA LYS A 39 -17.58 22.43 17.75
C LYS A 39 -17.22 21.20 16.91
N LEU A 40 -16.80 20.11 17.55
CA LEU A 40 -16.58 18.81 16.90
C LEU A 40 -17.90 18.18 16.42
N GLU A 41 -18.97 18.20 17.24
CA GLU A 41 -20.30 17.71 16.83
C GLU A 41 -20.88 18.51 15.66
N ILE A 42 -20.74 19.83 15.66
CA ILE A 42 -21.20 20.68 14.55
C ILE A 42 -20.43 20.36 13.27
N ASN A 43 -19.10 20.22 13.33
CA ASN A 43 -18.29 19.83 12.17
C ASN A 43 -18.65 18.43 11.66
N PHE A 44 -18.92 17.47 12.54
CA PHE A 44 -19.39 16.14 12.16
C PHE A 44 -20.78 16.19 11.53
N SER A 45 -21.70 17.02 12.03
CA SER A 45 -23.03 17.19 11.43
C SER A 45 -22.95 17.79 10.03
N ILE A 46 -22.08 18.80 9.82
CA ILE A 46 -21.84 19.45 8.53
C ILE A 46 -21.26 18.44 7.54
N LEU A 47 -20.26 17.65 7.96
CA LEU A 47 -19.68 16.56 7.16
C LEU A 47 -20.72 15.48 6.80
N LYS A 48 -21.64 15.15 7.72
CA LYS A 48 -22.70 14.15 7.48
C LYS A 48 -23.77 14.66 6.52
N THR A 49 -24.10 15.95 6.56
CA THR A 49 -25.01 16.59 5.59
C THR A 49 -24.38 16.73 4.21
N ASP A 50 -23.09 17.10 4.09
CA ASP A 50 -22.44 17.28 2.79
C ASP A 50 -22.16 15.92 2.09
N LEU A 51 -22.00 14.82 2.86
CA LEU A 51 -21.97 13.45 2.34
C LEU A 51 -23.34 12.90 1.93
N SER A 52 -24.44 13.48 2.43
CA SER A 52 -25.80 13.00 2.15
C SER A 52 -26.55 13.83 1.10
N SER A 53 -26.11 15.05 0.75
CA SER A 53 -26.89 15.97 -0.10
C SER A 53 -26.22 16.39 -1.41
N LYS A 54 -25.14 15.73 -1.84
CA LYS A 54 -24.57 15.91 -3.18
C LYS A 54 -24.31 14.58 -3.87
N SER A 55 -25.36 13.78 -4.04
CA SER A 55 -25.47 12.95 -5.23
C SER A 55 -25.73 13.89 -6.41
N LEU A 56 -24.67 14.45 -6.97
CA LEU A 56 -24.76 15.05 -8.30
C LEU A 56 -25.24 13.92 -9.22
N ILE A 57 -26.47 14.04 -9.72
CA ILE A 57 -27.03 13.17 -10.75
C ILE A 57 -26.19 13.43 -12.01
N LEU A 58 -25.07 12.72 -12.12
CA LEU A 58 -24.43 12.46 -13.40
C LEU A 58 -25.38 11.54 -14.19
N PRO A 59 -25.60 11.80 -15.48
CA PRO A 59 -26.53 11.01 -16.29
C PRO A 59 -26.15 9.54 -16.23
N HIS A 60 -27.18 8.70 -16.09
CA HIS A 60 -27.16 7.26 -15.85
C HIS A 60 -26.56 6.41 -17.01
N THR A 61 -25.77 7.01 -17.90
CA THR A 61 -25.17 6.37 -19.08
C THR A 61 -23.91 5.54 -18.77
N SER A 62 -23.45 5.48 -17.51
CA SER A 62 -22.23 4.75 -17.16
C SER A 62 -22.36 3.23 -17.22
N ASN A 63 -23.56 2.67 -17.04
CA ASN A 63 -23.72 1.21 -16.98
C ASN A 63 -23.79 0.57 -18.36
N GLU A 64 -24.49 1.17 -19.32
CA GLU A 64 -24.57 0.62 -20.69
C GLU A 64 -23.24 0.72 -21.46
N ILE A 65 -22.47 1.81 -21.25
CA ILE A 65 -21.14 1.96 -21.87
C ILE A 65 -20.13 0.96 -21.26
N LYS A 66 -20.21 0.69 -19.95
CA LYS A 66 -19.35 -0.32 -19.31
C LYS A 66 -19.59 -1.72 -19.87
N THR A 67 -20.86 -2.11 -20.07
CA THR A 67 -21.21 -3.44 -20.59
C THR A 67 -20.83 -3.62 -22.06
N SER A 68 -21.05 -2.60 -22.90
CA SER A 68 -20.68 -2.66 -24.33
C SER A 68 -19.17 -2.72 -24.54
N LEU A 69 -18.39 -1.94 -23.79
CA LEU A 69 -16.94 -1.88 -23.93
C LEU A 69 -16.27 -3.16 -23.41
N ALA A 70 -16.77 -3.72 -22.30
CA ALA A 70 -16.31 -5.00 -21.77
C ALA A 70 -16.46 -6.13 -22.80
N THR A 71 -17.56 -6.14 -23.57
CA THR A 71 -17.84 -7.20 -24.56
C THR A 71 -16.87 -7.20 -25.74
N GLU A 72 -16.44 -6.02 -26.21
CA GLU A 72 -15.52 -5.90 -27.36
C GLU A 72 -14.04 -6.20 -26.97
N ILE A 73 -13.68 -6.01 -25.70
CA ILE A 73 -12.34 -6.31 -25.17
C ILE A 73 -12.14 -7.84 -24.96
N ILE A 74 -13.22 -8.59 -24.73
CA ILE A 74 -13.16 -10.01 -24.38
C ILE A 74 -12.67 -10.89 -25.54
N ASP A 75 -12.77 -10.44 -26.80
CA ASP A 75 -12.48 -11.25 -27.99
C ASP A 75 -11.03 -11.11 -28.53
N GLN A 76 -10.14 -10.42 -27.82
CA GLN A 76 -8.70 -10.37 -28.11
C GLN A 76 -7.93 -11.22 -27.08
N PRO A 77 -7.89 -12.56 -27.22
CA PRO A 77 -7.40 -13.48 -26.20
C PRO A 77 -5.91 -13.34 -25.85
N SER A 78 -5.16 -12.46 -26.51
CA SER A 78 -3.73 -12.29 -26.29
C SER A 78 -3.33 -11.02 -25.55
N LYS A 79 -4.16 -9.99 -25.38
CA LYS A 79 -3.70 -8.71 -24.81
C LYS A 79 -3.89 -8.60 -23.30
N ILE A 80 -2.94 -7.93 -22.65
CA ILE A 80 -2.93 -7.68 -21.21
C ILE A 80 -3.52 -6.29 -20.95
N PRO A 81 -4.71 -6.19 -20.32
CA PRO A 81 -5.26 -4.90 -19.88
C PRO A 81 -4.37 -4.24 -18.83
N ILE A 82 -4.29 -2.91 -18.90
CA ILE A 82 -3.52 -2.09 -17.97
C ILE A 82 -4.46 -1.25 -17.14
N PHE A 83 -4.27 -1.25 -15.82
CA PHE A 83 -4.91 -0.33 -14.90
C PHE A 83 -3.86 0.68 -14.42
N TYR A 84 -4.01 1.92 -14.86
CA TYR A 84 -3.05 2.99 -14.63
C TYR A 84 -3.61 4.02 -13.64
N ASN A 85 -2.93 4.19 -12.50
CA ASN A 85 -3.24 5.22 -11.52
C ASN A 85 -2.51 6.55 -11.86
N LEU A 86 -3.28 7.49 -12.41
CA LEU A 86 -2.81 8.82 -12.79
C LEU A 86 -3.08 9.82 -11.66
N TYR A 87 -2.02 10.36 -11.08
CA TYR A 87 -2.10 11.42 -10.09
C TYR A 87 -1.46 12.70 -10.63
N VAL A 88 -2.19 13.81 -10.56
CA VAL A 88 -1.67 15.15 -10.85
C VAL A 88 -1.97 16.03 -9.66
N ASN A 89 -0.97 16.78 -9.15
CA ASN A 89 -1.15 17.57 -7.94
C ASN A 89 -2.35 18.56 -8.07
N PRO A 90 -3.39 18.44 -7.21
CA PRO A 90 -4.58 19.30 -7.28
C PRO A 90 -4.25 20.79 -7.08
N ASP A 91 -3.16 21.11 -6.39
CA ASP A 91 -2.80 22.49 -6.06
C ASP A 91 -1.83 23.10 -7.08
N ASN A 92 -1.43 22.36 -8.12
CA ASN A 92 -0.44 22.83 -9.08
C ASN A 92 -0.74 22.42 -10.52
N ALA A 93 -1.44 23.31 -11.25
CA ALA A 93 -1.73 23.10 -12.67
C ALA A 93 -0.49 23.04 -13.57
N SER A 94 0.64 23.65 -13.17
CA SER A 94 1.89 23.56 -13.94
C SER A 94 2.47 22.14 -13.93
N ASP A 95 2.01 21.30 -13.00
CA ASP A 95 2.47 19.92 -12.86
C ASP A 95 1.97 19.01 -14.00
N ILE A 96 0.90 19.42 -14.70
CA ILE A 96 0.30 18.67 -15.81
C ILE A 96 1.32 18.34 -16.89
N THR A 97 2.15 19.31 -17.31
CA THR A 97 3.15 19.07 -18.36
C THR A 97 4.17 18.03 -17.93
N ARG A 98 4.73 18.17 -16.73
CA ARG A 98 5.68 17.20 -16.19
C ARG A 98 5.04 15.82 -16.09
N VAL A 99 3.87 15.69 -15.48
CA VAL A 99 3.20 14.38 -15.31
C VAL A 99 2.86 13.75 -16.67
N ARG A 100 2.45 14.55 -17.67
CA ARG A 100 2.25 14.07 -19.03
C ARG A 100 3.54 13.47 -19.61
N ASP A 101 4.68 14.10 -19.42
CA ASP A 101 5.97 13.60 -19.90
C ASP A 101 6.33 12.27 -19.21
N LEU A 102 6.11 12.16 -17.89
CA LEU A 102 6.34 10.91 -17.13
C LEU A 102 5.45 9.77 -17.62
N VAL A 103 4.16 10.04 -17.84
CA VAL A 103 3.20 9.05 -18.34
C VAL A 103 3.58 8.64 -19.76
N SER A 104 3.89 9.61 -20.63
CA SER A 104 4.29 9.34 -22.01
C SER A 104 5.54 8.46 -22.08
N GLU A 105 6.52 8.72 -21.21
CA GLU A 105 7.70 7.86 -21.06
C GLU A 105 7.33 6.43 -20.65
N GLN A 106 6.49 6.26 -19.63
CA GLN A 106 6.07 4.91 -19.21
C GLN A 106 5.28 4.19 -20.30
N LEU A 107 4.37 4.89 -20.98
CA LEU A 107 3.57 4.30 -22.06
C LEU A 107 4.42 3.95 -23.30
N ALA A 108 5.50 4.68 -23.56
CA ALA A 108 6.44 4.36 -24.63
C ALA A 108 7.17 3.01 -24.38
N ILE A 109 7.33 2.60 -23.13
CA ILE A 109 7.91 1.28 -22.76
C ILE A 109 6.93 0.13 -23.11
N LEU A 110 5.62 0.40 -23.19
CA LEU A 110 4.57 -0.61 -23.33
C LEU A 110 4.36 -1.17 -24.74
N ALA A 111 5.36 -1.06 -25.63
CA ALA A 111 5.37 -1.49 -27.04
C ALA A 111 4.11 -2.28 -27.49
N THR A 112 3.30 -1.62 -28.32
CA THR A 112 1.84 -1.50 -28.24
C THR A 112 1.00 -2.70 -28.68
N GLU A 113 1.61 -3.86 -28.97
CA GLU A 113 0.84 -5.04 -29.43
C GLU A 113 0.35 -5.91 -28.28
N ARG A 114 1.10 -5.97 -27.17
CA ARG A 114 0.80 -6.87 -26.04
C ARG A 114 -0.12 -6.26 -24.99
N TYR A 115 -0.10 -4.94 -24.86
CA TYR A 115 -0.74 -4.23 -23.76
C TYR A 115 -1.89 -3.37 -24.26
N SER A 116 -3.11 -3.81 -24.02
CA SER A 116 -4.34 -3.10 -24.37
C SER A 116 -5.54 -3.86 -23.77
N PRO A 117 -6.63 -3.17 -23.42
CA PRO A 117 -6.78 -1.72 -23.32
C PRO A 117 -5.99 -1.10 -22.16
N ILE A 118 -5.86 0.23 -22.16
CA ILE A 118 -5.27 1.00 -21.05
C ILE A 118 -6.37 1.77 -20.35
N PHE A 119 -6.73 1.32 -19.16
CA PHE A 119 -7.69 1.95 -18.28
C PHE A 119 -7.00 2.94 -17.35
N VAL A 120 -7.42 4.20 -17.38
CA VAL A 120 -6.85 5.27 -16.55
C VAL A 120 -7.86 5.69 -15.51
N GLN A 121 -7.43 5.67 -14.25
CA GLN A 121 -8.12 6.34 -13.14
C GLN A 121 -7.35 7.63 -12.83
N SER A 122 -8.00 8.78 -13.02
CA SER A 122 -7.40 10.09 -12.78
C SER A 122 -7.74 10.63 -11.40
N ILE A 123 -6.73 11.14 -10.69
CA ILE A 123 -6.84 11.75 -9.36
C ILE A 123 -6.16 13.13 -9.36
N GLY A 124 -6.81 14.13 -8.79
CA GLY A 124 -6.28 15.49 -8.63
C GLY A 124 -6.67 16.42 -9.77
N GLN A 125 -5.71 17.00 -10.49
CA GLN A 125 -6.03 17.82 -11.69
C GLN A 125 -6.44 16.92 -12.88
N PRO A 126 -7.50 17.26 -13.63
CA PRO A 126 -7.89 16.50 -14.80
C PRO A 126 -6.82 16.60 -15.89
N MET A 127 -6.45 15.44 -16.45
CA MET A 127 -5.46 15.35 -17.53
C MET A 127 -5.86 14.24 -18.49
N TYR A 128 -5.92 14.57 -19.78
CA TYR A 128 -6.16 13.61 -20.85
C TYR A 128 -4.88 12.87 -21.22
N VAL A 129 -4.98 11.55 -21.36
CA VAL A 129 -3.90 10.68 -21.84
C VAL A 129 -4.37 10.02 -23.13
N PRO A 130 -3.72 10.30 -24.28
CA PRO A 130 -4.12 9.74 -25.56
C PRO A 130 -4.10 8.19 -25.58
N ASN A 131 -4.98 7.58 -26.36
CA ASN A 131 -5.08 6.12 -26.54
C ASN A 131 -5.37 5.36 -25.23
N THR A 132 -6.11 5.99 -24.31
CA THR A 132 -6.53 5.36 -23.05
C THR A 132 -8.04 5.52 -22.86
N MET A 133 -8.60 4.65 -22.01
CA MET A 133 -9.99 4.67 -21.58
C MET A 133 -10.04 5.25 -20.17
N LEU A 134 -10.71 6.39 -19.98
CA LEU A 134 -10.89 6.98 -18.66
C LEU A 134 -11.95 6.19 -17.88
N LEU A 135 -11.56 5.55 -16.78
CA LEU A 135 -12.50 4.92 -15.84
C LEU A 135 -13.28 5.96 -15.03
N GLY A 136 -12.58 7.03 -14.65
CA GLY A 136 -13.15 8.13 -13.90
C GLY A 136 -12.11 9.19 -13.54
N HIS A 137 -12.60 10.34 -13.10
CA HIS A 137 -11.78 11.41 -12.55
C HIS A 137 -12.27 11.77 -11.15
N HIS A 138 -11.36 11.84 -10.19
CA HIS A 138 -11.65 12.24 -8.82
C HIS A 138 -10.76 13.41 -8.41
N PRO A 139 -11.31 14.50 -7.84
CA PRO A 139 -10.50 15.61 -7.36
C PRO A 139 -9.59 15.21 -6.19
N ASN A 140 -10.00 14.19 -5.43
CA ASN A 140 -9.26 13.63 -4.31
C ASN A 140 -9.33 12.11 -4.36
N GLY A 141 -8.30 11.45 -3.86
CA GLY A 141 -8.29 9.99 -3.80
C GLY A 141 -6.90 9.45 -3.57
N THR A 142 -6.81 8.13 -3.55
CA THR A 142 -5.55 7.39 -3.52
C THR A 142 -5.59 6.31 -4.59
N GLU A 143 -4.45 5.65 -4.77
CA GLU A 143 -4.29 4.56 -5.74
C GLU A 143 -5.22 3.35 -5.50
N VAL A 144 -5.86 3.29 -4.33
CA VAL A 144 -6.87 2.29 -3.96
C VAL A 144 -8.07 2.33 -4.91
N LEU A 145 -8.45 3.48 -5.46
CA LEU A 145 -9.55 3.57 -6.43
C LEU A 145 -9.25 2.77 -7.69
N THR A 146 -8.03 2.89 -8.22
CA THR A 146 -7.58 2.12 -9.39
C THR A 146 -7.45 0.64 -9.07
N LEU A 147 -6.91 0.30 -7.90
CA LEU A 147 -6.81 -1.10 -7.44
C LEU A 147 -8.20 -1.74 -7.33
N HIS A 148 -9.19 -0.98 -6.86
CA HIS A 148 -10.57 -1.45 -6.76
C HIS A 148 -11.16 -1.78 -8.13
N SER A 149 -11.03 -0.89 -9.11
CA SER A 149 -11.50 -1.17 -10.49
C SER A 149 -10.79 -2.37 -11.13
N LEU A 150 -9.49 -2.54 -10.86
CA LEU A 150 -8.74 -3.74 -11.28
C LEU A 150 -9.26 -5.00 -10.60
N TRP A 151 -9.52 -4.94 -9.30
CA TRP A 151 -10.07 -6.05 -8.53
C TRP A 151 -11.45 -6.44 -9.05
N GLU A 152 -12.35 -5.48 -9.29
CA GLU A 152 -13.67 -5.71 -9.91
C GLU A 152 -13.53 -6.40 -11.27
N PHE A 153 -12.62 -5.93 -12.13
CA PHE A 153 -12.34 -6.60 -13.40
C PHE A 153 -11.93 -8.07 -13.20
N CYS A 154 -11.04 -8.35 -12.24
CA CYS A 154 -10.61 -9.71 -11.97
C CYS A 154 -11.69 -10.61 -11.32
N GLN A 155 -12.74 -10.05 -10.71
CA GLN A 155 -13.88 -10.83 -10.24
C GLN A 155 -14.68 -11.48 -11.38
N GLU A 156 -14.61 -10.89 -12.59
CA GLU A 156 -15.35 -11.37 -13.76
C GLU A 156 -14.44 -12.03 -14.81
N ASN A 157 -13.12 -11.91 -14.66
CA ASN A 157 -12.13 -12.29 -15.68
C ASN A 157 -10.99 -13.16 -15.11
N TYR A 158 -11.33 -14.25 -14.42
CA TYR A 158 -10.38 -15.10 -13.67
C TYR A 158 -9.19 -15.62 -14.49
N ASP A 159 -9.35 -15.90 -15.78
CA ASP A 159 -8.31 -16.45 -16.65
C ASP A 159 -7.33 -15.39 -17.20
N LYS A 160 -7.57 -14.10 -16.91
CA LYS A 160 -6.77 -13.00 -17.45
C LYS A 160 -5.56 -12.68 -16.58
N THR A 161 -4.62 -11.98 -17.21
CA THR A 161 -3.50 -11.30 -16.56
C THR A 161 -3.71 -9.80 -16.70
N VAL A 162 -3.44 -9.04 -15.65
CA VAL A 162 -3.55 -7.57 -15.62
C VAL A 162 -2.20 -6.95 -15.30
N LEU A 163 -1.95 -5.75 -15.83
CA LEU A 163 -0.80 -4.92 -15.47
C LEU A 163 -1.28 -3.73 -14.63
N TYR A 164 -0.70 -3.54 -13.45
CA TYR A 164 -0.93 -2.36 -12.62
C TYR A 164 0.28 -1.42 -12.67
N LEU A 165 0.04 -0.17 -13.07
CA LEU A 165 1.04 0.88 -13.11
C LEU A 165 0.52 2.14 -12.42
N HIS A 166 1.44 3.00 -12.00
CA HIS A 166 1.07 4.34 -11.58
C HIS A 166 2.14 5.38 -11.88
N SER A 167 1.74 6.65 -11.80
CA SER A 167 2.59 7.82 -12.04
C SER A 167 3.60 8.11 -10.89
N LYS A 168 4.37 7.12 -10.45
CA LYS A 168 5.32 7.26 -9.32
C LYS A 168 6.22 8.48 -9.46
N GLY A 169 6.25 9.31 -8.41
CA GLY A 169 7.00 10.56 -8.38
C GLY A 169 6.21 11.79 -8.84
N SER A 170 4.94 11.64 -9.24
CA SER A 170 4.04 12.78 -9.47
C SER A 170 3.72 13.52 -8.16
N TYR A 171 3.38 12.79 -7.09
CA TYR A 171 3.02 13.38 -5.79
C TYR A 171 4.17 14.07 -5.05
N HIS A 172 5.37 13.51 -5.13
CA HIS A 172 6.58 14.03 -4.46
C HIS A 172 7.74 14.05 -5.44
N PRO A 173 7.82 15.06 -6.34
CA PRO A 173 8.85 15.12 -7.36
C PRO A 173 10.24 15.17 -6.74
N ARG A 174 11.11 14.27 -7.18
CA ARG A 174 12.53 14.14 -6.82
C ARG A 174 13.25 13.50 -7.99
N HIS A 175 14.51 13.89 -8.22
CA HIS A 175 15.29 13.39 -9.36
C HIS A 175 15.48 11.87 -9.29
N GLU A 176 15.59 11.31 -8.09
CA GLU A 176 15.76 9.88 -7.84
C GLU A 176 14.51 9.06 -8.18
N ASN A 177 13.34 9.69 -8.33
CA ASN A 177 12.12 8.97 -8.73
C ASN A 177 12.13 8.52 -10.17
N ASP A 178 12.84 9.23 -11.05
CA ASP A 178 12.86 8.91 -12.48
C ASP A 178 13.55 7.58 -12.78
N PRO A 179 14.81 7.33 -12.32
CA PRO A 179 15.43 6.01 -12.51
C PRO A 179 14.63 4.90 -11.83
N LEU A 180 14.10 5.14 -10.62
CA LEU A 180 13.25 4.16 -9.93
C LEU A 180 11.98 3.84 -10.73
N ARG A 181 11.25 4.85 -11.20
CA ARG A 181 10.01 4.67 -11.97
C ARG A 181 10.28 3.87 -13.25
N ARG A 182 11.33 4.22 -13.99
CA ARG A 182 11.74 3.47 -15.20
C ARG A 182 12.03 2.02 -14.85
N PHE A 183 12.86 1.78 -13.84
CA PHE A 183 13.22 0.43 -13.38
C PHE A 183 11.99 -0.41 -13.02
N LEU A 184 11.06 0.14 -12.23
CA LEU A 184 9.86 -0.56 -11.80
C LEU A 184 8.90 -0.84 -12.95
N THR A 185 8.70 0.14 -13.83
CA THR A 185 7.88 -0.03 -15.05
C THR A 185 8.47 -1.14 -15.92
N PHE A 186 9.79 -1.11 -16.13
CA PHE A 186 10.48 -2.11 -16.94
C PHE A 186 10.32 -3.52 -16.36
N GLY A 187 10.50 -3.68 -15.05
CA GLY A 187 10.35 -5.00 -14.41
C GLY A 187 8.92 -5.55 -14.43
N ALA A 188 7.90 -4.69 -14.36
CA ALA A 188 6.50 -5.10 -14.50
C ALA A 188 6.15 -5.49 -15.95
N VAL A 189 6.66 -4.74 -16.93
CA VAL A 189 6.36 -4.92 -18.36
C VAL A 189 7.12 -6.09 -19.00
N HIS A 190 8.31 -6.42 -18.52
CA HIS A 190 9.08 -7.55 -19.05
C HIS A 190 8.69 -8.90 -18.44
N GLY A 191 7.78 -8.91 -17.46
CA GLY A 191 7.25 -10.10 -16.78
C GLY A 191 6.46 -11.09 -17.64
N THR A 192 6.30 -10.86 -18.95
CA THR A 192 5.69 -11.82 -19.90
C THR A 192 6.48 -12.02 -21.19
N SER A 193 7.64 -11.35 -21.33
CA SER A 193 8.33 -11.18 -22.63
C SER A 193 8.67 -12.50 -23.34
N LYS A 194 8.94 -13.58 -22.60
CA LYS A 194 9.25 -14.91 -23.14
C LYS A 194 8.10 -15.92 -23.11
N GLN A 195 6.96 -15.59 -22.51
CA GLN A 195 5.89 -16.55 -22.18
C GLN A 195 4.53 -16.21 -22.83
N GLY A 196 4.52 -15.42 -23.90
CA GLY A 196 3.32 -15.24 -24.72
C GLY A 196 2.14 -14.64 -23.95
N ASN A 197 2.39 -13.56 -23.20
CA ASN A 197 1.40 -12.79 -22.44
C ASN A 197 0.79 -13.52 -21.22
N LYS A 198 1.36 -14.65 -20.80
CA LYS A 198 0.97 -15.35 -19.57
C LYS A 198 2.05 -15.26 -18.50
N ILE A 199 1.60 -15.17 -17.26
CA ILE A 199 2.43 -15.43 -16.08
C ILE A 199 2.57 -16.95 -15.93
N PRO A 200 3.76 -17.49 -15.62
CA PRO A 200 3.92 -18.93 -15.45
C PRO A 200 3.12 -19.46 -14.26
N ASP A 201 2.71 -20.73 -14.31
CA ASP A 201 1.80 -21.31 -13.31
C ASP A 201 2.35 -21.39 -11.89
N PHE A 202 3.66 -21.29 -11.70
CA PHE A 202 4.28 -21.20 -10.37
C PHE A 202 4.18 -19.80 -9.75
N CYS A 203 3.64 -18.82 -10.47
CA CYS A 203 3.68 -17.42 -10.13
C CYS A 203 2.30 -16.77 -10.18
N ASP A 204 2.01 -15.91 -9.20
CA ASP A 204 0.75 -15.15 -9.13
C ASP A 204 0.94 -13.67 -9.45
N VAL A 205 2.08 -13.11 -9.01
CA VAL A 205 2.39 -11.67 -9.13
C VAL A 205 3.86 -11.50 -9.48
N VAL A 206 4.14 -10.77 -10.57
CA VAL A 206 5.48 -10.47 -11.06
C VAL A 206 5.76 -8.98 -10.92
N SER A 207 6.91 -8.62 -10.38
CA SER A 207 7.38 -7.23 -10.28
C SER A 207 8.87 -7.12 -10.62
N ALA A 208 9.44 -5.92 -10.60
CA ALA A 208 10.89 -5.77 -10.72
C ALA A 208 11.63 -6.48 -9.57
N ARG A 209 11.11 -6.39 -8.35
CA ARG A 209 11.63 -7.04 -7.15
C ARG A 209 10.52 -7.18 -6.11
N PHE A 210 10.30 -8.39 -5.63
CA PHE A 210 9.50 -8.63 -4.43
C PHE A 210 10.37 -8.45 -3.19
N SER A 211 9.86 -7.75 -2.19
CA SER A 211 10.49 -7.63 -0.88
C SER A 211 9.56 -8.16 0.21
N PRO A 212 9.98 -9.18 0.98
CA PRO A 212 9.20 -9.69 2.11
C PRO A 212 9.22 -8.74 3.32
N TYR A 213 10.13 -7.76 3.33
CA TYR A 213 10.29 -6.79 4.41
C TYR A 213 10.21 -5.36 3.88
N PRO A 214 9.68 -4.41 4.67
CA PRO A 214 9.27 -4.58 6.07
C PRO A 214 7.94 -5.33 6.22
N HIS A 215 7.10 -5.29 5.20
CA HIS A 215 5.95 -6.14 4.92
C HIS A 215 6.12 -6.67 3.48
N PRO A 216 5.39 -7.73 3.07
CA PRO A 216 5.37 -8.19 1.68
C PRO A 216 4.88 -7.09 0.75
N HIS A 217 5.76 -6.59 -0.12
CA HIS A 217 5.47 -5.51 -1.06
C HIS A 217 6.41 -5.54 -2.26
N THR A 218 6.11 -4.72 -3.26
CA THR A 218 7.06 -4.32 -4.29
C THR A 218 7.23 -2.81 -4.26
N SER A 219 8.45 -2.32 -4.47
CA SER A 219 8.73 -0.89 -4.43
C SER A 219 7.93 -0.16 -5.50
N GLY A 220 7.28 0.92 -5.10
CA GLY A 220 6.46 1.73 -6.02
C GLY A 220 5.22 1.03 -6.58
N ASN A 221 4.80 -0.10 -6.04
CA ASN A 221 3.51 -0.73 -6.34
C ASN A 221 3.22 -0.86 -7.85
N MET A 222 4.18 -1.38 -8.63
CA MET A 222 3.99 -1.68 -10.06
C MET A 222 4.26 -3.15 -10.30
N TRP A 223 3.31 -3.85 -10.89
CA TRP A 223 3.37 -5.30 -11.00
C TRP A 223 2.38 -5.81 -12.05
N LEU A 224 2.61 -7.03 -12.47
CA LEU A 224 1.76 -7.84 -13.33
C LEU A 224 1.16 -8.97 -12.48
N GLY A 225 -0.12 -9.27 -12.61
CA GLY A 225 -0.78 -10.28 -11.75
C GLY A 225 -1.87 -11.08 -12.45
N ARG A 226 -2.10 -12.31 -11.97
CA ARG A 226 -3.16 -13.19 -12.47
C ARG A 226 -4.49 -12.89 -11.78
N CYS A 227 -5.58 -12.80 -12.53
CA CYS A 227 -6.89 -12.50 -11.96
C CYS A 227 -7.45 -13.62 -11.09
N ASP A 228 -7.13 -14.89 -11.35
CA ASP A 228 -7.51 -16.01 -10.47
C ASP A 228 -6.93 -15.91 -9.05
N TYR A 229 -5.75 -15.29 -8.91
CA TYR A 229 -5.19 -14.94 -7.62
C TYR A 229 -5.79 -13.64 -7.07
N LEU A 230 -5.81 -12.57 -7.87
CA LEU A 230 -6.25 -11.24 -7.43
C LEU A 230 -7.71 -11.22 -6.96
N SER A 231 -8.54 -12.09 -7.53
CA SER A 231 -9.95 -12.24 -7.13
C SER A 231 -10.13 -12.77 -5.70
N LYS A 232 -9.13 -13.45 -5.14
CA LYS A 232 -9.12 -13.95 -3.75
C LYS A 232 -8.82 -12.85 -2.72
N LEU A 233 -8.26 -11.73 -3.17
CA LEU A 233 -7.88 -10.64 -2.28
C LEU A 233 -9.12 -9.90 -1.77
N PHE A 234 -9.01 -9.31 -0.58
CA PHE A 234 -10.02 -8.37 -0.10
C PHE A 234 -10.23 -7.24 -1.10
N ASN A 235 -11.45 -6.71 -1.14
CA ASN A 235 -11.73 -5.46 -1.83
C ASN A 235 -10.74 -4.38 -1.34
N PRO A 236 -9.96 -3.75 -2.25
CA PRO A 236 -8.98 -2.72 -1.89
C PRO A 236 -9.54 -1.58 -1.02
N LEU A 237 -10.82 -1.21 -1.21
CA LEU A 237 -11.48 -0.16 -0.42
C LEU A 237 -11.66 -0.55 1.05
N GLU A 238 -11.77 -1.85 1.34
CA GLU A 238 -11.99 -2.39 2.68
C GLU A 238 -10.70 -2.89 3.34
N PHE A 239 -9.71 -3.25 2.53
CA PHE A 239 -8.47 -3.89 2.98
C PHE A 239 -7.74 -3.06 4.06
N ALA A 240 -7.67 -1.74 3.88
CA ALA A 240 -7.00 -0.86 4.84
C ALA A 240 -7.69 -0.88 6.23
N ALA A 241 -9.03 -0.97 6.26
CA ALA A 241 -9.79 -1.08 7.50
C ALA A 241 -9.63 -2.47 8.12
N LYS A 242 -9.68 -3.53 7.30
CA LYS A 242 -9.47 -4.91 7.75
C LYS A 242 -8.10 -5.13 8.38
N MET A 243 -7.06 -4.52 7.83
CA MET A 243 -5.72 -4.57 8.40
C MET A 243 -5.62 -3.96 9.81
N GLU A 244 -6.57 -3.10 10.23
CA GLU A 244 -6.61 -2.57 11.60
C GLU A 244 -7.15 -3.58 12.61
N GLU A 245 -7.84 -4.63 12.16
CA GLU A 245 -8.33 -5.73 13.00
C GLU A 245 -7.20 -6.70 13.38
N VAL A 246 -6.13 -6.76 12.58
CA VAL A 246 -4.97 -7.60 12.85
C VAL A 246 -4.33 -7.17 14.20
N PRO A 247 -4.00 -8.10 15.11
CA PRO A 247 -3.36 -7.77 16.37
C PRO A 247 -2.08 -6.97 16.18
N ARG A 248 -1.92 -5.92 16.98
CA ARG A 248 -0.70 -5.12 16.98
C ARG A 248 0.47 -5.94 17.50
N ALA A 249 1.62 -5.82 16.87
CA ALA A 249 2.85 -6.43 17.38
C ALA A 249 3.24 -5.77 18.72
N PRO A 250 3.38 -6.53 19.82
CA PRO A 250 3.71 -5.99 21.13
C PRO A 250 5.04 -5.22 21.11
N GLY A 251 5.07 -4.05 21.76
CA GLY A 251 6.30 -3.26 21.93
C GLY A 251 6.80 -2.52 20.69
N LEU A 252 6.05 -2.50 19.58
CA LEU A 252 6.30 -1.57 18.48
C LEU A 252 5.72 -0.19 18.80
N LYS A 253 6.52 0.86 18.57
CA LYS A 253 5.99 2.23 18.59
C LYS A 253 5.00 2.39 17.42
N ARG A 254 3.83 2.93 17.71
CA ARG A 254 2.72 3.13 16.75
C ARG A 254 3.14 3.70 15.39
N ARG A 255 4.12 4.61 15.36
CA ARG A 255 4.61 5.23 14.10
C ARG A 255 5.32 4.25 13.16
N PHE A 256 6.04 3.28 13.70
CA PHE A 256 6.80 2.31 12.90
C PHE A 256 5.93 1.12 12.50
N GLU A 257 4.93 0.81 13.33
CA GLU A 257 3.99 -0.28 13.09
C GLU A 257 3.33 -0.17 11.72
N TYR A 258 2.89 1.02 11.29
CA TYR A 258 2.15 1.15 10.03
C TYR A 258 2.96 0.76 8.80
N TYR A 259 4.20 1.23 8.72
CA TYR A 259 5.13 0.85 7.66
C TYR A 259 5.54 -0.62 7.77
N LEU A 260 5.74 -1.10 8.99
CA LEU A 260 6.22 -2.45 9.23
C LEU A 260 5.23 -3.55 8.87
N VAL A 261 3.93 -3.27 8.95
CA VAL A 261 2.90 -4.30 8.75
C VAL A 261 1.98 -4.00 7.56
N GLY A 262 2.30 -2.99 6.74
CA GLY A 262 1.50 -2.67 5.56
C GLY A 262 0.13 -2.06 5.89
N ARG A 263 0.06 -1.15 6.86
CA ARG A 263 -1.18 -0.49 7.30
C ARG A 263 -1.28 0.96 6.81
N LYS A 264 -2.49 1.52 6.92
CA LYS A 264 -2.80 2.91 6.56
C LYS A 264 -2.33 3.19 5.12
N ARG A 265 -1.50 4.21 4.91
CA ARG A 265 -0.99 4.56 3.58
C ARG A 265 -0.19 3.46 2.89
N PHE A 266 0.29 2.45 3.63
CA PHE A 266 1.07 1.32 3.09
C PHE A 266 0.19 0.12 2.73
N SER A 267 -1.12 0.16 3.00
CA SER A 267 -2.00 -0.97 2.70
C SER A 267 -2.10 -1.24 1.21
N ALA A 268 -2.04 -0.20 0.38
CA ALA A 268 -2.09 -0.37 -1.07
C ALA A 268 -0.83 -1.08 -1.63
N GLU A 269 0.35 -0.80 -1.06
CA GLU A 269 1.60 -1.48 -1.40
C GLU A 269 1.62 -2.96 -0.93
N HIS A 270 0.95 -3.23 0.18
CA HIS A 270 0.87 -4.55 0.79
C HIS A 270 -0.20 -5.46 0.15
N TRP A 271 -1.31 -4.87 -0.30
CA TRP A 271 -2.54 -5.55 -0.70
C TRP A 271 -2.31 -6.75 -1.62
N VAL A 272 -1.52 -6.57 -2.68
CA VAL A 272 -1.30 -7.60 -3.71
C VAL A 272 -0.58 -8.83 -3.18
N TYR A 273 0.10 -8.76 -2.04
CA TYR A 273 0.81 -9.88 -1.40
C TYR A 273 0.19 -10.31 -0.06
N SER A 274 -1.05 -9.90 0.20
CA SER A 274 -1.69 -10.09 1.50
C SER A 274 -2.32 -11.47 1.71
N HIS A 275 -2.46 -12.30 0.67
CA HIS A 275 -3.08 -13.63 0.79
C HIS A 275 -2.04 -14.73 1.08
N PRO A 276 -2.35 -15.74 1.92
CA PRO A 276 -1.41 -16.83 2.24
C PRO A 276 -1.03 -17.70 1.04
N SER A 277 -1.87 -17.77 0.01
CA SER A 277 -1.60 -18.55 -1.20
C SER A 277 -0.67 -17.86 -2.22
N VAL A 278 -0.23 -16.63 -1.97
CA VAL A 278 0.53 -15.85 -2.95
C VAL A 278 1.87 -16.51 -3.28
N ARG A 279 2.17 -16.59 -4.57
CA ARG A 279 3.47 -16.99 -5.11
C ARG A 279 4.10 -15.80 -5.81
N PRO A 280 4.87 -14.97 -5.07
CA PRO A 280 5.48 -13.78 -5.64
C PRO A 280 6.67 -14.18 -6.53
N CYS A 281 6.87 -13.42 -7.59
CA CYS A 281 8.05 -13.52 -8.43
C CYS A 281 8.61 -12.14 -8.73
N ASP A 282 9.83 -12.15 -9.21
CA ASP A 282 10.44 -10.95 -9.76
C ASP A 282 11.34 -11.23 -10.95
N THR A 283 11.63 -10.17 -11.71
CA THR A 283 12.34 -10.25 -12.99
C THR A 283 13.79 -9.79 -12.90
N TYR A 284 14.09 -8.79 -12.06
CA TYR A 284 15.40 -8.15 -12.08
C TYR A 284 16.46 -9.00 -11.39
N ARG A 285 17.55 -9.42 -12.06
CA ARG A 285 18.59 -10.27 -11.43
C ARG A 285 19.62 -9.54 -10.56
N GLY A 286 19.68 -8.21 -10.60
CA GLY A 286 20.72 -7.44 -9.90
C GLY A 286 20.49 -7.26 -8.39
N ASN A 287 21.22 -6.32 -7.80
CA ASN A 287 21.34 -6.11 -6.36
C ASN A 287 20.31 -5.13 -5.75
N PHE A 288 19.31 -4.71 -6.52
CA PHE A 288 18.21 -3.89 -6.02
C PHE A 288 17.38 -4.70 -5.01
N SER A 289 17.17 -4.17 -3.81
CA SER A 289 16.37 -4.81 -2.76
C SER A 289 15.01 -4.15 -2.59
N CYS A 290 15.00 -2.86 -2.27
CA CYS A 290 13.81 -2.04 -2.14
C CYS A 290 14.16 -0.54 -2.14
N GLY A 291 13.16 0.32 -2.30
CA GLY A 291 13.34 1.77 -2.20
C GLY A 291 14.17 2.31 -3.36
N TYR A 292 15.30 2.97 -3.04
CA TYR A 292 16.21 3.58 -4.02
C TYR A 292 17.60 2.92 -4.01
N ASP A 293 17.79 1.88 -3.18
CA ASP A 293 19.10 1.30 -2.95
C ASP A 293 19.51 0.38 -4.10
N ASN A 294 20.76 0.54 -4.58
CA ASN A 294 21.35 -0.28 -5.64
C ASN A 294 20.53 -0.31 -6.95
N LEU A 295 19.92 0.81 -7.34
CA LEU A 295 19.33 0.94 -8.67
C LEU A 295 20.42 0.80 -9.75
N PRO A 296 20.17 0.06 -10.83
CA PRO A 296 21.12 0.00 -11.94
C PRO A 296 21.24 1.37 -12.62
N GLU A 297 22.46 1.72 -13.03
CA GLU A 297 22.71 2.94 -13.80
C GLU A 297 22.06 2.90 -15.19
N GLN A 298 21.96 1.71 -15.77
CA GLN A 298 21.38 1.48 -17.08
C GLN A 298 20.41 0.30 -17.02
N LEU A 299 19.26 0.43 -17.67
CA LEU A 299 18.29 -0.65 -17.82
C LEU A 299 18.65 -1.45 -19.07
N VAL A 300 19.04 -2.71 -18.89
CA VAL A 300 19.30 -3.64 -19.97
C VAL A 300 18.25 -4.72 -19.94
N GLU A 301 17.58 -4.97 -21.07
CA GLU A 301 16.49 -5.94 -21.16
C GLU A 301 16.86 -7.34 -20.64
N LYS A 302 18.10 -7.76 -20.90
CA LYS A 302 18.66 -9.02 -20.42
C LYS A 302 18.61 -9.20 -18.90
N ASP A 303 18.55 -8.11 -18.13
CA ASP A 303 18.51 -8.16 -16.67
C ASP A 303 17.11 -8.49 -16.13
N PHE A 304 16.10 -8.49 -17.00
CA PHE A 304 14.68 -8.74 -16.71
C PHE A 304 14.12 -9.94 -17.51
N ASP A 305 15.00 -10.75 -18.09
CA ASP A 305 14.64 -11.75 -19.10
C ASP A 305 14.22 -13.12 -18.53
N SER A 306 14.17 -13.26 -17.20
CA SER A 306 13.56 -14.41 -16.50
C SER A 306 12.58 -13.94 -15.45
N ILE A 307 11.54 -14.75 -15.24
CA ILE A 307 10.68 -14.67 -14.07
C ILE A 307 11.15 -15.76 -13.13
N GLU A 308 11.43 -15.42 -11.89
CA GLU A 308 11.89 -16.36 -10.89
C GLU A 308 11.09 -16.22 -9.60
N GLU A 309 10.85 -17.35 -8.91
CA GLU A 309 10.18 -17.37 -7.62
C GLU A 309 10.92 -16.51 -6.60
N ALA A 310 10.18 -15.62 -5.94
CA ALA A 310 10.67 -14.76 -4.89
C ALA A 310 10.17 -15.24 -3.51
N PRO A 311 10.89 -14.93 -2.41
CA PRO A 311 12.15 -14.21 -2.35
C PRO A 311 13.34 -15.08 -2.78
N ARG A 312 14.30 -14.47 -3.49
CA ARG A 312 15.50 -15.14 -4.01
C ARG A 312 16.74 -14.96 -3.14
N PHE A 313 16.79 -13.89 -2.36
CA PHE A 313 18.00 -13.46 -1.68
C PHE A 313 17.94 -13.70 -0.17
N PRO A 314 19.06 -14.01 0.50
CA PRO A 314 19.07 -14.24 1.95
C PRO A 314 18.46 -13.07 2.73
N PHE A 315 17.89 -13.32 3.91
CA PHE A 315 17.18 -12.33 4.72
C PHE A 315 17.92 -10.98 4.90
N LYS A 316 19.25 -10.99 5.07
CA LYS A 316 20.10 -9.78 5.19
C LYS A 316 20.03 -8.83 3.98
N PHE A 317 19.66 -9.34 2.82
CA PHE A 317 19.54 -8.57 1.59
C PHE A 317 18.32 -7.64 1.62
N TYR A 318 17.22 -8.09 2.23
CA TYR A 318 15.97 -7.33 2.34
C TYR A 318 15.91 -6.45 3.60
N ARG A 319 16.82 -6.67 4.55
CA ARG A 319 16.88 -5.95 5.83
C ARG A 319 18.24 -5.27 5.98
N PRO A 320 18.38 -4.02 5.53
CA PRO A 320 19.64 -3.29 5.63
C PRO A 320 19.98 -2.85 7.07
N SER A 321 19.02 -2.90 8.01
CA SER A 321 19.23 -2.45 9.40
C SER A 321 18.79 -3.49 10.44
N ASP A 322 19.67 -3.72 11.41
CA ASP A 322 19.43 -4.57 12.58
C ASP A 322 18.37 -4.00 13.54
N GLU A 323 17.98 -2.74 13.38
CA GLU A 323 17.02 -2.08 14.28
C GLU A 323 15.56 -2.55 14.08
N LEU A 324 15.25 -3.16 12.92
CA LEU A 324 13.91 -3.67 12.64
C LEU A 324 13.64 -4.96 13.42
N LYS A 325 13.22 -4.84 14.68
CA LYS A 325 12.97 -5.97 15.60
C LYS A 325 12.25 -7.15 14.92
N PRO A 326 12.53 -8.41 15.33
CA PRO A 326 12.03 -9.66 14.74
C PRO A 326 10.49 -9.89 14.77
N TRP A 327 9.70 -8.87 15.14
CA TRP A 327 8.24 -8.94 15.27
C TRP A 327 7.50 -8.88 13.93
N THR A 328 8.19 -8.55 12.83
CA THR A 328 7.76 -8.81 11.44
C THR A 328 8.02 -10.27 11.02
N GLY A 329 8.21 -11.17 11.98
CA GLY A 329 8.43 -12.59 11.75
C GLY A 329 7.17 -13.31 11.26
N ILE A 330 7.39 -14.55 10.85
CA ILE A 330 6.39 -15.42 10.22
C ILE A 330 5.09 -15.58 11.03
N VAL A 331 5.18 -15.58 12.36
CA VAL A 331 4.03 -15.67 13.27
C VAL A 331 3.05 -14.52 13.08
N HIS A 332 3.55 -13.28 12.91
CA HIS A 332 2.68 -12.14 12.72
C HIS A 332 1.97 -12.17 11.36
N ARG A 333 2.65 -12.64 10.31
CA ARG A 333 2.02 -12.90 9.00
C ARG A 333 0.96 -14.00 9.11
N TRP A 334 1.21 -15.02 9.91
CA TRP A 334 0.25 -16.09 10.12
C TRP A 334 -1.04 -15.60 10.79
N GLU A 335 -0.91 -14.80 11.84
CA GLU A 335 -2.05 -14.17 12.51
C GLU A 335 -2.78 -13.18 11.59
N GLU A 336 -2.04 -12.44 10.75
CA GLU A 336 -2.65 -11.61 9.70
C GLU A 336 -3.52 -12.44 8.75
N TYR A 337 -3.00 -13.55 8.21
CA TYR A 337 -3.77 -14.40 7.30
C TYR A 337 -4.99 -15.04 7.96
N LYS A 338 -4.90 -15.42 9.24
CA LYS A 338 -6.07 -15.89 9.99
C LYS A 338 -7.12 -14.81 10.17
N VAL A 339 -6.71 -13.58 10.49
CA VAL A 339 -7.66 -12.47 10.70
C VAL A 339 -8.32 -12.05 9.40
N LEU A 340 -7.52 -11.95 8.33
CA LEU A 340 -8.02 -11.53 7.03
C LEU A 340 -8.84 -12.65 6.38
N TYR A 341 -8.23 -13.82 6.16
CA TYR A 341 -8.78 -14.84 5.28
C TYR A 341 -9.29 -16.08 6.03
N ASN A 342 -9.09 -16.16 7.35
CA ASN A 342 -9.29 -17.39 8.14
C ASN A 342 -8.53 -18.59 7.57
N GLU A 343 -7.34 -18.31 7.02
CA GLU A 343 -6.48 -19.29 6.35
C GLU A 343 -5.09 -19.36 6.99
N THR A 344 -4.41 -20.48 6.73
CA THR A 344 -3.03 -20.72 7.16
C THR A 344 -2.16 -21.01 5.94
N PRO A 345 -0.91 -20.49 5.88
CA PRO A 345 -0.01 -20.80 4.79
C PRO A 345 0.26 -22.30 4.64
N THR A 346 0.32 -22.77 3.39
CA THR A 346 0.74 -24.12 3.02
C THR A 346 2.25 -24.28 3.14
N GLU A 347 2.77 -25.51 3.07
CA GLU A 347 4.22 -25.78 3.08
C GLU A 347 4.99 -25.12 1.92
N SER A 348 4.31 -24.85 0.81
CA SER A 348 4.86 -24.15 -0.35
C SER A 348 4.96 -22.63 -0.18
N TRP A 349 4.47 -22.08 0.94
CA TRP A 349 4.48 -20.63 1.13
C TRP A 349 5.91 -20.09 1.27
N TRP A 350 6.19 -19.02 0.53
CA TRP A 350 7.50 -18.39 0.45
C TRP A 350 8.05 -17.94 1.81
N GLY A 351 7.18 -17.70 2.80
CA GLY A 351 7.57 -17.26 4.14
C GLY A 351 8.42 -18.28 4.89
N TRP A 352 8.26 -19.58 4.64
CA TRP A 352 9.05 -20.62 5.32
C TRP A 352 10.54 -20.50 4.99
N LYS A 353 10.87 -20.16 3.74
CA LYS A 353 12.24 -19.90 3.27
C LYS A 353 12.88 -18.73 4.02
N ILE A 354 12.10 -17.68 4.32
CA ILE A 354 12.58 -16.54 5.12
C ILE A 354 12.88 -16.96 6.56
N GLU A 355 12.02 -17.78 7.17
CA GLU A 355 12.22 -18.23 8.55
C GLU A 355 13.45 -19.14 8.67
N GLU A 356 13.70 -19.99 7.69
CA GLU A 356 14.92 -20.80 7.59
C GLU A 356 16.18 -19.90 7.56
N TRP A 357 16.23 -18.93 6.63
CA TRP A 357 17.35 -17.98 6.56
C TRP A 357 17.55 -17.18 7.84
N ARG A 358 16.46 -16.87 8.55
CA ARG A 358 16.52 -16.16 9.84
C ARG A 358 17.16 -17.02 10.92
N LYS A 359 16.84 -18.30 11.00
CA LYS A 359 17.43 -19.24 11.97
C LYS A 359 18.93 -19.40 11.73
N ASP A 360 19.33 -19.57 10.47
CA ASP A 360 20.75 -19.65 10.08
C ASP A 360 21.53 -18.40 10.47
N PHE A 361 20.92 -17.24 10.26
CA PHE A 361 21.50 -15.96 10.63
C PHE A 361 21.63 -15.81 12.15
N GLY A 362 20.60 -16.20 12.91
CA GLY A 362 20.61 -16.16 14.38
C GLY A 362 21.69 -17.06 14.99
N GLN A 363 21.83 -18.29 14.50
CA GLN A 363 22.89 -19.21 14.93
C GLN A 363 24.28 -18.64 14.65
N LYS A 364 24.53 -18.13 13.44
CA LYS A 364 25.81 -17.50 13.09
C LYS A 364 26.11 -16.29 13.97
N TRP A 365 25.11 -15.46 14.29
CA TRP A 365 25.30 -14.33 15.18
C TRP A 365 25.68 -14.77 16.60
N SER A 366 24.99 -15.77 17.16
CA SER A 366 25.31 -16.26 18.50
C SER A 366 26.77 -16.74 18.61
N MET A 367 27.31 -17.38 17.57
CA MET A 367 28.72 -17.80 17.51
C MET A 367 29.72 -16.62 17.42
N ILE A 368 29.35 -15.53 16.74
CA ILE A 368 30.22 -14.34 16.64
C ILE A 368 30.25 -13.57 17.98
N LYS A 369 29.12 -13.52 18.68
CA LYS A 369 29.04 -12.90 20.02
C LYS A 369 29.83 -13.67 21.07
N THR A 370 29.82 -14.99 21.03
CA THR A 370 30.63 -15.81 21.95
C THR A 370 32.13 -15.63 21.68
N LYS A 371 32.58 -15.61 20.42
CA LYS A 371 33.99 -15.38 20.08
C LYS A 371 34.53 -13.99 20.42
N LYS A 372 33.69 -12.95 20.42
CA LYS A 372 34.10 -11.59 20.84
C LYS A 372 34.23 -11.42 22.36
N ASN A 373 33.74 -12.39 23.13
CA ASN A 373 33.78 -12.37 24.58
C ASN A 373 34.77 -13.42 25.15
N GLU A 374 35.57 -14.06 24.31
CA GLU A 374 36.74 -14.83 24.76
C GLU A 374 37.93 -13.86 24.94
N PRO A 375 38.55 -13.81 26.13
CA PRO A 375 39.58 -12.84 26.50
C PRO A 375 40.89 -12.97 25.72
#